data_AF-A0A4R0MN26-F1
#
_entry.id   AF-A0A4R0MN26-F1
#
_cell.length_a   1.000
_cell.length_b   1.000
_cell.length_c   1.000
_cell.angle_alpha   90.00
_cell.angle_beta   90.00
_cell.angle_gamma   90.00
#
_symmetry.space_group_name_H-M   'P 1'
#
loop_
_entity.id
_entity.type
_entity.pdbx_description
1 polymer ?
#
loop_
_entity_poly.entity_id
_entity_poly.type
_entity_poly.pdbx_seq_one_letter_code
_entity_poly.pdbx_strand_id
1 'polypeptide(L)'
;MLTTVIPFFTHFIKPIGDYAVPSQFALMQGDEKPHPLCVLAAEELQDYLQNQNEWQHNFGLVAEKGRVIGKMFGVLVVQNNENEIGYLAAFSGKLAGSNNHTKFVPPVFDLLTENSFLNKGMEELTVMNQEIKKLKDLDLVVNKELINQLKTKRKQYSIALQNEIFNHYHFLNEAGEEKSLIDIFEIAGYKNPPAGAGECAGPKLLQYAFQHQLKPLALTEFWWGLSPKSTTWKHKQFYPCCKEKCEPILAHVLNRIDFKYE
;
A
#
# COMPACT_ATOMS: atom_id res chain seq x y z
N MET A 1 34.27 2.45 -11.93
CA MET A 1 33.25 2.40 -10.87
C MET A 1 32.06 1.65 -11.43
N LEU A 2 31.64 0.56 -10.79
CA LEU A 2 30.42 -0.15 -11.19
C LEU A 2 29.25 0.74 -10.75
N THR A 3 28.53 1.35 -11.70
CA THR A 3 27.25 1.99 -11.45
C THR A 3 26.35 0.98 -10.77
N THR A 4 25.99 1.22 -9.51
CA THR A 4 25.15 0.27 -8.77
C THR A 4 23.74 0.49 -9.28
N VAL A 5 23.24 -0.43 -10.12
CA VAL A 5 21.86 -0.37 -10.61
C VAL A 5 20.94 -0.51 -9.41
N ILE A 6 20.25 0.57 -9.04
CA ILE A 6 19.24 0.56 -7.97
C ILE A 6 17.94 0.04 -8.60
N PRO A 7 17.45 -1.16 -8.23
CA PRO A 7 16.22 -1.68 -8.81
C PRO A 7 15.06 -0.71 -8.55
N PHE A 8 14.09 -0.65 -9.47
CA PHE A 8 12.89 0.20 -9.40
C PHE A 8 13.13 1.73 -9.39
N PHE A 9 14.38 2.20 -9.33
CA PHE A 9 14.69 3.61 -9.55
C PHE A 9 14.40 3.98 -11.01
N THR A 10 13.43 4.88 -11.22
CA THR A 10 13.05 5.34 -12.55
C THR A 10 13.64 6.73 -12.80
N HIS A 11 14.47 6.86 -13.83
CA HIS A 11 14.89 8.18 -14.31
C HIS A 11 13.72 8.87 -15.02
N PHE A 12 13.62 10.18 -14.87
CA PHE A 12 12.65 10.98 -15.61
C PHE A 12 12.94 10.93 -17.11
N ILE A 13 11.89 10.78 -17.92
CA ILE A 13 11.97 10.84 -19.38
C ILE A 13 12.05 12.31 -19.80
N LYS A 14 11.22 13.17 -19.20
CA LYS A 14 11.26 14.61 -19.46
C LYS A 14 12.39 15.27 -18.65
N PRO A 15 13.07 16.29 -19.19
CA PRO A 15 14.06 17.05 -18.44
C PRO A 15 13.46 17.70 -17.19
N ILE A 16 14.21 17.68 -16.09
CA ILE A 16 13.78 18.25 -14.80
C ILE A 16 14.54 19.52 -14.39
N GLY A 17 15.40 20.07 -15.26
CA GLY A 17 16.28 21.20 -14.93
C GLY A 17 15.56 22.48 -14.50
N ASP A 18 14.32 22.67 -14.96
CA ASP A 18 13.49 23.84 -14.63
C ASP A 18 12.68 23.67 -13.33
N TYR A 19 12.74 22.50 -12.70
CA TYR A 19 11.97 22.18 -11.51
C TYR A 19 12.79 22.48 -10.25
N ALA A 20 12.20 23.20 -9.30
CA ALA A 20 12.79 23.35 -7.98
C ALA A 20 12.83 22.00 -7.26
N VAL A 21 13.99 21.63 -6.72
CA VAL A 21 14.13 20.46 -5.85
C VAL A 21 13.76 20.89 -4.42
N PRO A 22 12.86 20.18 -3.74
CA PRO A 22 12.41 20.62 -2.42
C PRO A 22 13.55 20.48 -1.39
N SER A 23 13.74 21.52 -0.57
CA SER A 23 14.79 21.55 0.46
C SER A 23 14.45 20.69 1.69
N GLN A 24 13.15 20.41 1.88
CA GLN A 24 12.61 19.50 2.88
C GLN A 24 11.65 18.52 2.21
N PHE A 25 11.44 17.36 2.80
CA PHE A 25 10.49 16.38 2.26
C PHE A 25 9.10 16.98 2.08
N ALA A 26 8.61 16.99 0.84
CA ALA A 26 7.31 17.53 0.46
C ALA A 26 6.25 16.42 0.40
N LEU A 27 5.25 16.51 1.27
CA LEU A 27 4.15 15.57 1.34
C LEU A 27 2.84 16.32 1.13
N MET A 28 2.02 15.88 0.17
CA MET A 28 0.69 16.45 -0.05
C MET A 28 -0.19 16.18 1.19
N GLN A 29 -0.75 17.24 1.77
CA GLN A 29 -1.70 17.18 2.89
C GLN A 29 -2.93 18.02 2.58
N GLY A 30 -4.10 17.63 3.12
CA GLY A 30 -5.36 18.35 2.93
C GLY A 30 -5.66 18.67 1.46
N ASP A 31 -5.91 19.95 1.17
CA ASP A 31 -6.20 20.49 -0.16
C ASP A 31 -4.95 21.03 -0.90
N GLU A 32 -3.75 20.79 -0.37
CA GLU A 32 -2.51 21.23 -1.01
C GLU A 32 -2.29 20.54 -2.36
N LYS A 33 -1.61 21.26 -3.26
CA LYS A 33 -1.23 20.67 -4.55
C LYS A 33 0.03 19.81 -4.40
N PRO A 34 0.13 18.69 -5.14
CA PRO A 34 1.37 17.93 -5.24
C PRO A 34 2.56 18.81 -5.66
N HIS A 35 3.75 18.43 -5.17
CA HIS A 35 4.99 19.03 -5.65
C HIS A 35 5.13 18.84 -7.19
N PRO A 36 5.62 19.83 -7.96
CA PRO A 36 5.71 19.74 -9.43
C PRO A 36 6.46 18.51 -9.97
N LEU A 37 7.55 18.08 -9.31
CA LEU A 37 8.25 16.83 -9.67
C LEU A 37 7.37 15.58 -9.47
N CYS A 38 6.49 15.55 -8.47
CA CYS A 38 5.54 14.45 -8.29
C CYS A 38 4.47 14.47 -9.38
N VAL A 39 4.01 15.65 -9.82
CA VAL A 39 3.07 15.76 -10.94
C VAL A 39 3.69 15.16 -12.19
N LEU A 40 4.93 15.52 -12.50
CA LEU A 40 5.66 14.96 -13.65
C LEU A 40 5.85 13.44 -13.53
N ALA A 41 6.29 12.94 -12.37
CA ALA A 41 6.46 11.51 -12.14
C ALA A 41 5.13 10.74 -12.29
N ALA A 42 4.03 11.34 -11.82
CA ALA A 42 2.70 10.78 -11.97
C ALA A 42 2.25 10.75 -13.43
N GLU A 43 2.49 11.81 -14.21
CA GLU A 43 2.21 11.82 -15.66
C GLU A 43 2.93 10.68 -16.38
N GLU A 44 4.23 10.52 -16.15
CA GLU A 44 5.00 9.44 -16.77
C GLU A 44 4.52 8.04 -16.33
N LEU A 45 4.13 7.90 -15.05
CA LEU A 45 3.54 6.65 -14.58
C LEU A 45 2.16 6.39 -15.21
N GLN A 46 1.33 7.42 -15.40
CA GLN A 46 0.04 7.32 -16.06
C GLN A 46 0.20 6.90 -17.53
N ASP A 47 1.19 7.45 -18.22
CA ASP A 47 1.55 7.06 -19.58
C ASP A 47 1.99 5.59 -19.62
N TYR A 48 2.82 5.13 -18.67
CA TYR A 48 3.15 3.71 -18.56
C TYR A 48 1.90 2.84 -18.33
N LEU A 49 1.03 3.21 -17.39
CA LEU A 49 -0.19 2.46 -17.07
C LEU A 49 -1.13 2.31 -18.27
N GLN A 50 -1.13 3.30 -19.18
CA GLN A 50 -1.94 3.28 -20.39
C GLN A 50 -1.34 2.41 -21.50
N ASN A 51 -0.01 2.31 -21.59
CA ASN A 51 0.68 1.73 -22.76
C ASN A 51 1.38 0.38 -22.49
N GLN A 52 1.56 0.00 -21.23
CA GLN A 52 2.18 -1.29 -20.86
C GLN A 52 1.30 -2.48 -21.29
N ASN A 53 1.94 -3.63 -21.57
CA ASN A 53 1.27 -4.88 -21.97
C ASN A 53 1.72 -6.08 -21.12
N GLU A 54 2.40 -5.85 -19.99
CA GLU A 54 2.94 -6.90 -19.11
C GLU A 54 1.83 -7.60 -18.32
N TRP A 55 0.78 -6.86 -17.96
CA TRP A 55 -0.35 -7.37 -17.19
C TRP A 55 -1.65 -6.71 -17.62
N GLN A 56 -2.76 -7.41 -17.39
CA GLN A 56 -4.11 -6.93 -17.71
C GLN A 56 -4.88 -6.65 -16.43
N HIS A 57 -5.50 -5.48 -16.36
CA HIS A 57 -6.35 -5.08 -15.23
C HIS A 57 -7.46 -4.16 -15.72
N ASN A 58 -8.71 -4.53 -15.45
CA ASN A 58 -9.87 -3.77 -15.89
C ASN A 58 -10.07 -2.52 -15.01
N PHE A 59 -9.43 -1.42 -15.38
CA PHE A 59 -9.61 -0.10 -14.77
C PHE A 59 -10.93 0.58 -15.17
N GLY A 60 -11.69 0.01 -16.11
CA GLY A 60 -12.91 0.60 -16.64
C GLY A 60 -12.71 1.82 -17.53
N LEU A 61 -11.49 2.04 -18.05
CA LEU A 61 -11.16 3.15 -18.96
C LEU A 61 -11.39 2.79 -20.43
N VAL A 62 -11.48 1.49 -20.72
CA VAL A 62 -11.78 0.92 -22.03
C VAL A 62 -12.90 -0.12 -21.87
N ALA A 63 -13.59 -0.43 -22.97
CA ALA A 63 -14.66 -1.42 -22.98
C ALA A 63 -14.09 -2.84 -22.84
N GLU A 64 -13.83 -3.26 -21.60
CA GLU A 64 -13.35 -4.60 -21.25
C GLU A 64 -14.38 -5.37 -20.42
N LYS A 65 -14.44 -6.68 -20.63
CA LYS A 65 -15.28 -7.58 -19.82
C LYS A 65 -14.65 -7.75 -18.43
N GLY A 66 -15.50 -8.10 -17.46
CA GLY A 66 -15.06 -8.40 -16.10
C GLY A 66 -15.33 -7.26 -15.11
N ARG A 67 -14.79 -7.42 -13.91
CA ARG A 67 -15.06 -6.51 -12.80
C ARG A 67 -14.16 -5.29 -12.90
N VAL A 68 -14.78 -4.11 -13.00
CA VAL A 68 -14.09 -2.82 -12.98
C VAL A 68 -13.55 -2.52 -11.57
N ILE A 69 -12.26 -2.25 -11.48
CA ILE A 69 -11.56 -1.94 -10.22
C ILE A 69 -10.53 -0.84 -10.47
N GLY A 70 -10.82 0.39 -10.04
CA GLY A 70 -9.81 1.45 -9.94
C GLY A 70 -8.82 1.20 -8.80
N LYS A 71 -7.73 1.98 -8.77
CA LYS A 71 -6.62 1.74 -7.85
C LYS A 71 -5.88 3.01 -7.48
N MET A 72 -5.37 3.03 -6.25
CA MET A 72 -4.45 4.07 -5.79
C MET A 72 -3.02 3.70 -6.20
N PHE A 73 -2.35 4.65 -6.85
CA PHE A 73 -0.94 4.61 -7.19
C PHE A 73 -0.20 5.72 -6.45
N GLY A 74 1.07 5.50 -6.15
CA GLY A 74 1.92 6.49 -5.51
C GLY A 74 3.22 6.66 -6.27
N VAL A 75 3.74 7.88 -6.27
CA VAL A 75 5.07 8.22 -6.76
C VAL A 75 5.87 8.90 -5.65
N LEU A 76 7.10 8.45 -5.46
CA LEU A 76 8.05 9.07 -4.53
C LEU A 76 9.26 9.54 -5.32
N VAL A 77 9.40 10.85 -5.43
CA VAL A 77 10.61 11.48 -5.97
C VAL A 77 11.74 11.28 -4.97
N VAL A 78 12.87 10.79 -5.44
CA VAL A 78 14.02 10.42 -4.63
C VAL A 78 15.30 10.94 -5.25
N GLN A 79 16.32 11.13 -4.42
CA GLN A 79 17.70 11.34 -4.84
C GLN A 79 18.54 10.14 -4.44
N ASN A 80 19.34 9.61 -5.37
CA ASN A 80 20.28 8.52 -5.08
C ASN A 80 21.64 9.03 -4.57
N ASN A 81 22.54 8.11 -4.22
CA ASN A 81 23.88 8.42 -3.73
C ASN A 81 24.81 9.08 -4.77
N GLU A 82 24.44 9.03 -6.05
CA GLU A 82 25.12 9.70 -7.16
C GLU A 82 24.55 11.12 -7.40
N ASN A 83 23.66 11.60 -6.52
CA ASN A 83 22.91 12.85 -6.60
C ASN A 83 21.90 12.93 -7.76
N GLU A 84 21.64 11.82 -8.45
CA GLU A 84 20.64 11.77 -9.50
C GLU A 84 19.23 11.78 -8.89
N ILE A 85 18.34 12.52 -9.56
CA ILE A 85 16.93 12.62 -9.17
C ILE A 85 16.10 11.73 -10.08
N GLY A 86 15.33 10.85 -9.47
CA GLY A 86 14.39 9.96 -10.13
C GLY A 86 13.16 9.76 -9.28
N TYR A 87 12.39 8.73 -9.58
CA TYR A 87 11.22 8.36 -8.78
C TYR A 87 11.03 6.86 -8.65
N LEU A 88 10.39 6.48 -7.55
CA LEU A 88 9.86 5.15 -7.29
C LEU A 88 8.35 5.17 -7.54
N ALA A 89 7.78 4.02 -7.91
CA ALA A 89 6.34 3.85 -8.10
C ALA A 89 5.81 2.68 -7.25
N ALA A 90 4.61 2.83 -6.70
CA ALA A 90 3.93 1.79 -5.94
C ALA A 90 2.41 1.84 -6.16
N PHE A 91 1.72 0.84 -5.63
CA PHE A 91 0.26 0.77 -5.65
C PHE A 91 -0.31 0.19 -4.35
N SER A 92 -1.58 0.48 -4.06
CA SER A 92 -2.28 -0.06 -2.89
C SER A 92 -2.77 -1.50 -3.10
N GLY A 93 -2.59 -2.39 -2.11
CA GLY A 93 -3.02 -3.79 -2.21
C GLY A 93 -2.41 -4.53 -3.42
N LYS A 94 -3.20 -5.37 -4.10
CA LYS A 94 -2.80 -6.20 -5.27
C LYS A 94 -3.21 -5.59 -6.61
N LEU A 95 -2.34 -5.67 -7.63
CA LEU A 95 -2.62 -5.26 -9.01
C LEU A 95 -2.59 -6.49 -9.93
N ALA A 96 -3.62 -6.66 -10.78
CA ALA A 96 -3.71 -7.80 -11.70
C ALA A 96 -3.49 -9.16 -11.01
N GLY A 97 -3.95 -9.31 -9.76
CA GLY A 97 -3.80 -10.53 -8.96
C GLY A 97 -2.44 -10.71 -8.25
N SER A 98 -1.45 -9.86 -8.52
CA SER A 98 -0.08 -9.94 -7.96
C SER A 98 0.31 -8.71 -7.14
N ASN A 99 1.26 -8.88 -6.22
CA ASN A 99 1.97 -7.79 -5.55
C ASN A 99 3.25 -7.37 -6.27
N ASN A 100 3.77 -8.21 -7.16
CA ASN A 100 5.07 -8.04 -7.79
C ASN A 100 4.90 -7.72 -9.28
N HIS A 101 5.50 -6.62 -9.72
CA HIS A 101 5.45 -6.09 -11.09
C HIS A 101 6.73 -5.29 -11.37
N THR A 102 7.26 -5.34 -12.58
CA THR A 102 8.60 -4.83 -12.93
C THR A 102 8.83 -3.36 -12.57
N LYS A 103 7.83 -2.49 -12.72
CA LYS A 103 7.96 -1.04 -12.47
C LYS A 103 7.67 -0.62 -11.03
N PHE A 104 7.16 -1.51 -10.19
CA PHE A 104 6.65 -1.15 -8.86
C PHE A 104 7.51 -1.76 -7.76
N VAL A 105 7.79 -0.95 -6.74
CA VAL A 105 8.51 -1.44 -5.55
C VAL A 105 7.73 -2.59 -4.88
N PRO A 106 8.43 -3.57 -4.29
CA PRO A 106 7.79 -4.72 -3.66
C PRO A 106 6.91 -4.32 -2.46
N PRO A 107 6.02 -5.21 -2.00
CA PRO A 107 5.33 -5.01 -0.72
C PRO A 107 6.36 -5.00 0.43
N VAL A 108 6.03 -4.29 1.52
CA VAL A 108 6.84 -4.28 2.76
C VAL A 108 7.05 -5.69 3.29
N PHE A 109 6.00 -6.51 3.22
CA PHE A 109 6.03 -7.93 3.53
C PHE A 109 5.17 -8.68 2.50
N ASP A 110 5.71 -9.74 1.89
CA ASP A 110 5.01 -10.49 0.85
C ASP A 110 4.12 -11.60 1.44
N LEU A 111 2.86 -11.25 1.66
CA LEU A 111 1.82 -12.14 2.17
C LEU A 111 1.38 -13.23 1.16
N LEU A 112 1.73 -13.11 -0.13
CA LEU A 112 1.20 -13.98 -1.20
C LEU A 112 2.09 -15.18 -1.54
N THR A 113 3.19 -15.38 -0.83
CA THR A 113 4.08 -16.53 -1.04
C THR A 113 3.33 -17.86 -0.86
N GLU A 114 3.54 -18.82 -1.77
CA GLU A 114 2.96 -20.15 -1.66
C GLU A 114 3.41 -20.80 -0.33
N ASN A 115 2.46 -21.40 0.42
CA ASN A 115 2.64 -21.91 1.79
C ASN A 115 2.85 -20.87 2.91
N SER A 116 2.60 -19.58 2.68
CA SER A 116 2.57 -18.59 3.78
C SER A 116 1.57 -18.99 4.87
N PHE A 117 1.87 -18.60 6.12
CA PHE A 117 0.94 -18.81 7.25
C PHE A 117 -0.44 -18.20 6.96
N LEU A 118 -0.49 -17.11 6.17
CA LEU A 118 -1.72 -16.48 5.76
C LEU A 118 -2.58 -17.39 4.88
N ASN A 119 -1.98 -18.03 3.86
CA ASN A 119 -2.73 -18.93 2.98
C ASN A 119 -3.37 -20.09 3.76
N LYS A 120 -2.59 -20.74 4.64
CA LYS A 120 -3.08 -21.78 5.54
C LYS A 120 -4.18 -21.27 6.47
N GLY A 121 -3.98 -20.10 7.07
CA GLY A 121 -4.97 -19.49 7.96
C GLY A 121 -6.28 -19.13 7.24
N MET A 122 -6.21 -18.66 5.99
CA MET A 122 -7.39 -18.35 5.18
C MET A 122 -8.14 -19.61 4.74
N GLU A 123 -7.43 -20.71 4.46
CA GLU A 123 -8.04 -22.02 4.22
C GLU A 123 -8.79 -22.51 5.46
N GLU A 124 -8.18 -22.45 6.65
CA GLU A 124 -8.84 -22.82 7.91
C GLU A 124 -10.11 -21.98 8.17
N LEU A 125 -10.04 -20.66 7.97
CA LEU A 125 -11.21 -19.78 8.07
C LEU A 125 -12.31 -20.16 7.06
N THR A 126 -11.93 -20.58 5.86
CA THR A 126 -12.86 -21.03 4.82
C THR A 126 -13.57 -22.31 5.23
N VAL A 127 -12.83 -23.29 5.78
CA VAL A 127 -13.40 -24.53 6.32
C VAL A 127 -14.40 -24.23 7.43
N MET A 128 -14.05 -23.39 8.41
CA MET A 128 -14.97 -22.99 9.49
C MET A 128 -16.24 -22.30 8.95
N ASN A 129 -16.11 -21.44 7.94
CA ASN A 129 -17.27 -20.78 7.31
C ASN A 129 -18.19 -21.80 6.60
N GLN A 130 -17.61 -22.78 5.90
CA GLN A 130 -18.38 -23.84 5.25
C GLN A 130 -19.12 -24.71 6.26
N GLU A 131 -18.48 -25.04 7.38
CA GLU A 131 -19.11 -25.81 8.45
C GLU A 131 -20.27 -25.05 9.10
N ILE A 132 -20.07 -23.77 9.43
CA ILE A 132 -21.14 -22.90 9.94
C ILE A 132 -22.31 -22.83 8.95
N LYS A 133 -22.03 -22.74 7.65
CA LYS A 133 -23.08 -22.72 6.61
C LYS A 133 -23.85 -24.05 6.58
N LYS A 134 -23.16 -25.18 6.54
CA LYS A 134 -23.78 -26.52 6.57
C LYS A 134 -24.70 -26.70 7.78
N LEU A 135 -24.25 -26.30 8.97
CA LEU A 135 -25.04 -26.43 10.20
C LEU A 135 -26.28 -25.54 10.22
N LYS A 136 -26.21 -24.35 9.60
CA LYS A 136 -27.37 -23.46 9.42
C LYS A 136 -28.38 -24.05 8.44
N ASP A 137 -27.90 -24.62 7.34
CA ASP A 137 -28.75 -25.18 6.28
C ASP A 137 -29.53 -26.42 6.77
N LEU A 138 -29.03 -27.12 7.80
CA LEU A 138 -29.70 -28.26 8.44
C LEU A 138 -30.84 -27.85 9.41
N ASP A 139 -30.95 -26.58 9.79
CA ASP A 139 -32.02 -25.96 10.62
C ASP A 139 -32.51 -26.74 11.86
N LEU A 140 -31.62 -27.51 12.50
CA LEU A 140 -31.92 -28.18 13.76
C LEU A 140 -31.64 -27.25 14.95
N VAL A 141 -32.57 -27.14 15.90
CA VAL A 141 -32.40 -26.36 17.14
C VAL A 141 -31.11 -26.75 17.90
N VAL A 142 -30.70 -28.02 17.83
CA VAL A 142 -29.46 -28.55 18.43
C VAL A 142 -28.19 -27.91 17.85
N ASN A 143 -28.24 -27.36 16.64
CA ASN A 143 -27.08 -26.76 15.97
C ASN A 143 -26.79 -25.34 16.46
N LYS A 144 -27.73 -24.68 17.16
CA LYS A 144 -27.56 -23.26 17.55
C LYS A 144 -26.34 -23.04 18.45
N GLU A 145 -26.15 -23.92 19.43
CA GLU A 145 -25.00 -23.83 20.34
C GLU A 145 -23.67 -24.11 19.62
N LEU A 146 -23.63 -25.18 18.81
CA LEU A 146 -22.46 -25.52 18.01
C LEU A 146 -22.08 -24.41 17.01
N ILE A 147 -23.07 -23.78 16.36
CA ILE A 147 -22.86 -22.63 15.47
C ILE A 147 -22.24 -21.45 16.24
N ASN A 148 -22.70 -21.18 17.47
CA ASN A 148 -22.16 -20.10 18.29
C ASN A 148 -20.72 -20.38 18.74
N GLN A 149 -20.41 -21.62 19.09
CA GLN A 149 -19.05 -22.05 19.41
C GLN A 149 -18.12 -21.91 18.21
N LEU A 150 -18.53 -22.38 17.02
CA LEU A 150 -17.75 -22.24 15.78
C LEU A 150 -17.56 -20.77 15.37
N LYS A 151 -18.58 -19.93 15.51
CA LYS A 151 -18.44 -18.47 15.27
C LYS A 151 -17.43 -17.84 16.21
N THR A 152 -17.44 -18.22 17.48
CA THR A 152 -16.49 -17.72 18.50
C THR A 152 -15.07 -18.16 18.16
N LYS A 153 -14.86 -19.45 17.88
CA LYS A 153 -13.56 -20.00 17.46
C LYS A 153 -13.05 -19.30 16.21
N ARG A 154 -13.89 -19.15 15.18
CA ARG A 154 -13.54 -18.44 13.93
C ARG A 154 -13.14 -16.99 14.18
N LYS A 155 -13.87 -16.29 15.06
CA LYS A 155 -13.55 -14.89 15.43
C LYS A 155 -12.19 -14.82 16.13
N GLN A 156 -11.93 -15.68 17.11
CA GLN A 156 -10.65 -15.72 17.82
C GLN A 156 -9.49 -16.05 16.87
N TYR A 157 -9.66 -17.04 15.99
CA TYR A 157 -8.68 -17.41 14.99
C TYR A 157 -8.39 -16.26 14.01
N SER A 158 -9.43 -15.59 13.50
CA SER A 158 -9.27 -14.42 12.62
C SER A 158 -8.51 -13.27 13.29
N ILE A 159 -8.72 -13.04 14.59
CA ILE A 159 -8.00 -12.01 15.34
C ILE A 159 -6.53 -12.41 15.51
N ALA A 160 -6.27 -13.66 15.90
CA ALA A 160 -4.91 -14.17 16.05
C ALA A 160 -4.11 -14.09 14.73
N LEU A 161 -4.72 -14.53 13.63
CA LEU A 161 -4.13 -14.46 12.30
C LEU A 161 -3.84 -13.01 11.88
N GLN A 162 -4.76 -12.09 12.16
CA GLN A 162 -4.57 -10.68 11.85
C GLN A 162 -3.42 -10.04 12.67
N ASN A 163 -3.30 -10.39 13.96
CA ASN A 163 -2.18 -9.95 14.79
C ASN A 163 -0.85 -10.53 14.29
N GLU A 164 -0.85 -11.79 13.85
CA GLU A 164 0.33 -12.41 13.23
C GLU A 164 0.74 -11.65 11.96
N ILE A 165 -0.20 -11.26 11.09
CA ILE A 165 0.08 -10.38 9.94
C ILE A 165 0.77 -9.10 10.41
N PHE A 166 0.19 -8.39 11.38
CA PHE A 166 0.72 -7.11 11.85
C PHE A 166 2.12 -7.21 12.45
N ASN A 167 2.44 -8.32 13.13
CA ASN A 167 3.77 -8.58 13.66
C ASN A 167 4.85 -8.75 12.58
N HIS A 168 4.48 -9.08 11.34
CA HIS A 168 5.46 -9.22 10.24
C HIS A 168 5.71 -7.91 9.49
N TYR A 169 4.88 -6.87 9.71
CA TYR A 169 5.10 -5.57 9.09
C TYR A 169 6.01 -4.71 9.97
N HIS A 170 7.17 -4.40 9.43
CA HIS A 170 8.16 -3.52 10.03
C HIS A 170 8.47 -2.34 9.12
N PHE A 171 8.63 -1.16 9.72
CA PHE A 171 8.93 0.07 9.00
C PHE A 171 10.17 0.74 9.55
N LEU A 172 11.11 1.04 8.64
CA LEU A 172 12.27 1.87 8.90
C LEU A 172 11.87 3.35 8.88
N ASN A 173 12.48 4.12 9.77
CA ASN A 173 12.46 5.57 9.68
C ASN A 173 13.73 6.15 9.05
N GLU A 174 13.77 7.47 8.88
CA GLU A 174 14.93 8.19 8.33
C GLU A 174 16.23 8.01 9.14
N ALA A 175 16.14 7.66 10.43
CA ALA A 175 17.28 7.38 11.30
C ALA A 175 17.74 5.91 11.23
N GLY A 176 17.06 5.07 10.44
CA GLY A 176 17.31 3.63 10.34
C GLY A 176 16.74 2.81 11.49
N GLU A 177 15.87 3.39 12.32
CA GLU A 177 15.19 2.69 13.41
C GLU A 177 13.95 1.98 12.87
N GLU A 178 13.78 0.73 13.29
CA GLU A 178 12.67 -0.12 12.86
C GLU A 178 11.61 -0.23 13.96
N LYS A 179 10.33 -0.18 13.58
CA LYS A 179 9.20 -0.52 14.47
C LYS A 179 8.21 -1.42 13.77
N SER A 180 7.59 -2.31 14.54
CA SER A 180 6.48 -3.11 14.03
C SER A 180 5.23 -2.23 13.84
N LEU A 181 4.31 -2.71 13.01
CA LEU A 181 3.02 -2.05 12.84
C LEU A 181 2.23 -1.98 14.15
N ILE A 182 2.39 -2.97 15.03
CA ILE A 182 1.73 -2.96 16.35
C ILE A 182 2.26 -1.81 17.19
N ASP A 183 3.59 -1.67 17.32
CA ASP A 183 4.21 -0.62 18.13
C ASP A 183 3.84 0.78 17.62
N ILE A 184 3.87 0.97 16.30
CA ILE A 184 3.51 2.25 15.65
C ILE A 184 2.09 2.66 16.02
N PHE A 185 1.13 1.73 15.93
CA PHE A 185 -0.27 2.03 16.20
C PHE A 185 -0.57 2.14 17.70
N GLU A 186 0.11 1.39 18.56
CA GLU A 186 0.00 1.53 20.01
C GLU A 186 0.46 2.92 20.47
N ILE A 187 1.61 3.40 19.96
CA ILE A 187 2.11 4.76 20.24
C ILE A 187 1.11 5.82 19.77
N ALA A 188 0.45 5.60 18.63
CA ALA A 188 -0.58 6.49 18.10
C ALA A 188 -1.93 6.38 18.84
N GLY A 189 -2.03 5.57 19.90
CA GLY A 189 -3.22 5.44 20.74
C GLY A 189 -4.31 4.51 20.18
N TYR A 190 -3.99 3.70 19.17
CA TYR A 190 -4.92 2.73 18.61
C TYR A 190 -4.86 1.42 19.40
N LYS A 191 -6.02 0.76 19.55
CA LYS A 191 -6.08 -0.57 20.16
C LYS A 191 -5.41 -1.65 19.29
N ASN A 192 -5.57 -1.55 17.98
CA ASN A 192 -4.96 -2.43 16.98
C ASN A 192 -4.81 -1.67 15.65
N PRO A 193 -3.84 -2.03 14.79
CA PRO A 193 -3.78 -1.52 13.43
C PRO A 193 -5.06 -1.86 12.63
N PRO A 194 -5.53 -0.97 11.72
CA PRO A 194 -6.64 -1.27 10.83
C PRO A 194 -6.22 -2.28 9.75
N ALA A 195 -7.18 -3.05 9.24
CA ALA A 195 -6.92 -4.02 8.17
C ALA A 195 -6.35 -3.34 6.90
N GLY A 196 -5.29 -3.93 6.35
CA GLY A 196 -4.54 -3.41 5.19
C GLY A 196 -3.63 -2.22 5.51
N ALA A 197 -3.40 -1.89 6.78
CA ALA A 197 -2.31 -0.99 7.16
C ALA A 197 -0.96 -1.58 6.70
N GLY A 198 -0.10 -0.73 6.16
CA GLY A 198 1.16 -1.13 5.53
C GLY A 198 1.06 -1.58 4.06
N GLU A 199 -0.14 -1.71 3.49
CA GLU A 199 -0.32 -2.09 2.08
C GLU A 199 -0.54 -0.89 1.13
N CYS A 200 -0.57 0.34 1.65
CA CYS A 200 -0.72 1.56 0.88
C CYS A 200 0.55 1.89 0.07
N ALA A 201 0.42 2.74 -0.95
CA ALA A 201 1.53 3.04 -1.86
C ALA A 201 2.64 3.83 -1.14
N GLY A 202 2.28 4.90 -0.41
CA GLY A 202 3.23 5.75 0.32
C GLY A 202 4.18 4.99 1.26
N PRO A 203 3.67 4.19 2.21
CA PRO A 203 4.53 3.40 3.11
C PRO A 203 5.50 2.45 2.39
N LYS A 204 5.06 1.79 1.29
CA LYS A 204 5.95 0.93 0.49
C LYS A 204 7.09 1.71 -0.15
N LEU A 205 6.77 2.88 -0.70
CA LEU A 205 7.76 3.75 -1.35
C LEU A 205 8.83 4.21 -0.37
N LEU A 206 8.42 4.68 0.81
CA LEU A 206 9.34 5.18 1.83
C LEU A 206 10.18 4.04 2.43
N GLN A 207 9.56 2.89 2.71
CA GLN A 207 10.28 1.70 3.16
C GLN A 207 11.38 1.32 2.16
N TYR A 208 11.02 1.21 0.88
CA TYR A 208 11.99 0.87 -0.17
C TYR A 208 13.10 1.92 -0.28
N ALA A 209 12.75 3.22 -0.23
CA ALA A 209 13.72 4.29 -0.29
C ALA A 209 14.76 4.16 0.83
N PHE A 210 14.34 3.96 2.08
CA PHE A 210 15.25 3.82 3.21
C PHE A 210 16.07 2.53 3.17
N GLN A 211 15.49 1.40 2.78
CA GLN A 211 16.23 0.15 2.58
C GLN A 211 17.35 0.27 1.55
N HIS A 212 17.16 1.14 0.54
CA HIS A 212 18.11 1.37 -0.55
C HIS A 212 18.90 2.68 -0.41
N GLN A 213 18.87 3.32 0.77
CA GLN A 213 19.60 4.56 1.06
C GLN A 213 19.29 5.70 0.08
N LEU A 214 18.08 5.70 -0.49
CA LEU A 214 17.57 6.78 -1.32
C LEU A 214 17.02 7.88 -0.42
N LYS A 215 17.35 9.13 -0.72
CA LYS A 215 16.81 10.29 -0.02
C LYS A 215 15.41 10.63 -0.56
N PRO A 216 14.33 10.52 0.24
CA PRO A 216 13.00 10.95 -0.17
C PRO A 216 12.94 12.47 -0.35
N LEU A 217 12.36 12.94 -1.45
CA LEU A 217 12.21 14.37 -1.76
C LEU A 217 10.76 14.81 -1.75
N ALA A 218 9.88 14.08 -2.44
CA ALA A 218 8.46 14.42 -2.49
C ALA A 218 7.58 13.18 -2.73
N LEU A 219 6.43 13.10 -2.06
CA LEU A 219 5.48 11.99 -2.17
C LEU A 219 4.08 12.49 -2.55
N THR A 220 3.42 11.76 -3.45
CA THR A 220 2.02 11.98 -3.81
C THR A 220 1.37 10.68 -4.26
N GLU A 221 0.07 10.56 -4.00
CA GLU A 221 -0.76 9.47 -4.50
C GLU A 221 -1.83 10.01 -5.48
N PHE A 222 -2.24 9.17 -6.43
CA PHE A 222 -3.33 9.47 -7.35
C PHE A 222 -4.17 8.22 -7.64
N TRP A 223 -5.44 8.46 -7.97
CA TRP A 223 -6.36 7.40 -8.34
C TRP A 223 -6.39 7.16 -9.85
N TRP A 224 -6.32 5.88 -10.26
CA TRP A 224 -6.39 5.46 -11.65
C TRP A 224 -7.58 4.52 -11.90
N GLY A 225 -8.32 4.75 -12.99
CA GLY A 225 -9.53 4.00 -13.33
C GLY A 225 -10.82 4.51 -12.67
N LEU A 226 -11.92 3.82 -12.99
CA LEU A 226 -13.24 4.07 -12.41
C LEU A 226 -13.34 3.50 -10.99
N SER A 227 -14.20 4.12 -10.18
CA SER A 227 -14.56 3.63 -8.85
C SER A 227 -16.08 3.40 -8.76
N PRO A 228 -16.60 2.26 -9.25
CA PRO A 228 -18.04 2.02 -9.31
C PRO A 228 -18.73 2.03 -7.94
N LYS A 229 -17.97 1.80 -6.85
CA LYS A 229 -18.49 1.72 -5.48
C LYS A 229 -18.33 3.00 -4.67
N SER A 230 -17.68 4.03 -5.21
CA SER A 230 -17.44 5.29 -4.49
C SER A 230 -17.30 6.46 -5.45
N THR A 231 -17.99 7.56 -5.15
CA THR A 231 -17.89 8.84 -5.87
C THR A 231 -16.68 9.68 -5.44
N THR A 232 -15.98 9.29 -4.37
CA THR A 232 -14.80 9.99 -3.83
C THR A 232 -13.63 9.93 -4.79
N TRP A 233 -13.40 8.74 -5.37
CA TRP A 233 -12.22 8.46 -6.17
C TRP A 233 -12.44 8.80 -7.65
N LYS A 234 -11.68 9.77 -8.13
CA LYS A 234 -11.78 10.31 -9.49
C LYS A 234 -10.51 9.96 -10.25
N HIS A 235 -10.67 9.50 -11.49
CA HIS A 235 -9.55 9.16 -12.36
C HIS A 235 -8.59 10.37 -12.50
N LYS A 236 -7.28 10.11 -12.38
CA LYS A 236 -6.15 11.07 -12.41
C LYS A 236 -6.11 12.08 -11.26
N GLN A 237 -7.07 12.06 -10.35
CA GLN A 237 -7.09 12.98 -9.21
C GLN A 237 -6.03 12.58 -8.18
N PHE A 238 -5.34 13.58 -7.65
CA PHE A 238 -4.38 13.44 -6.57
C PHE A 238 -5.06 13.43 -5.20
N TYR A 239 -4.51 12.65 -4.28
CA TYR A 239 -5.00 12.50 -2.91
C TYR A 239 -3.83 12.46 -1.92
N PRO A 240 -3.99 13.01 -0.70
CA PRO A 240 -3.04 12.79 0.37
C PRO A 240 -3.02 11.31 0.76
N CYS A 241 -1.94 10.87 1.43
CA CYS A 241 -1.93 9.53 2.00
C CYS A 241 -3.06 9.39 3.03
N CYS A 242 -3.52 8.16 3.20
CA CYS A 242 -4.69 7.86 4.00
C CYS A 242 -4.53 8.20 5.49
N LYS A 243 -5.47 8.95 6.07
CA LYS A 243 -5.42 9.33 7.49
C LYS A 243 -5.37 8.11 8.43
N GLU A 244 -6.34 7.20 8.31
CA GLU A 244 -6.50 6.10 9.28
C GLU A 244 -5.36 5.07 9.29
N LYS A 245 -4.75 4.79 8.13
CA LYS A 245 -3.75 3.70 8.03
C LYS A 245 -2.34 4.19 7.76
N CYS A 246 -2.20 5.35 7.11
CA CYS A 246 -0.92 5.85 6.64
C CYS A 246 -0.35 6.87 7.63
N GLU A 247 -1.16 7.72 8.26
CA GLU A 247 -0.68 8.76 9.19
C GLU A 247 0.21 8.22 10.31
N PRO A 248 -0.17 7.17 11.08
CA PRO A 248 0.69 6.67 12.15
C PRO A 248 2.02 6.12 11.62
N ILE A 249 1.97 5.44 10.46
CA ILE A 249 3.16 4.89 9.81
C ILE A 249 4.07 6.03 9.35
N LEU A 250 3.51 7.06 8.70
CA LEU A 250 4.27 8.21 8.21
C LEU A 250 4.88 9.03 9.35
N ALA A 251 4.18 9.17 10.49
CA ALA A 251 4.73 9.82 11.67
C ALA A 251 6.02 9.14 12.17
N HIS A 252 6.03 7.80 12.21
CA HIS A 252 7.24 7.03 12.52
C HIS A 252 8.29 7.15 11.41
N VAL A 253 7.91 6.84 10.17
CA VAL A 253 8.81 6.74 9.01
C VAL A 253 9.54 8.07 8.73
N LEU A 254 8.85 9.20 8.92
CA LEU A 254 9.43 10.54 8.73
C LEU A 254 10.06 11.10 10.01
N ASN A 255 10.08 10.36 11.11
CA ASN A 255 10.53 10.78 12.44
C ASN A 255 9.89 12.11 12.90
N ARG A 256 8.62 12.30 12.59
CA ARG A 256 7.84 13.50 12.94
C ARG A 256 6.80 13.12 13.97
N ILE A 257 7.18 13.24 15.25
CA ILE A 257 6.34 12.90 16.40
C ILE A 257 5.03 13.74 16.42
N ASP A 258 5.05 14.94 15.82
CA ASP A 258 3.88 15.82 15.70
C ASP A 258 3.16 15.74 14.33
N PHE A 259 3.50 14.76 13.48
CA PHE A 259 2.83 14.60 12.18
C PHE A 259 1.37 14.19 12.38
N LYS A 260 0.46 15.10 12.06
CA LYS A 260 -0.99 14.85 12.03
C LYS A 260 -1.54 15.44 10.75
N TYR A 261 -2.39 14.71 10.03
CA TYR A 261 -3.20 15.33 8.99
C TYR A 261 -4.23 16.22 9.69
N GLU A 262 -4.11 17.53 9.52
CA GLU A 262 -5.15 18.49 9.90
C GLU A 262 -6.46 18.21 9.14
#